data_AF-A0A2N3QFV4-F1
#
_entry.id   AF-A0A2N3QFV4-F1
#
_cell.length_a   1.000
_cell.length_b   1.000
_cell.length_c   1.000
_cell.angle_alpha   90.00
_cell.angle_beta   90.00
_cell.angle_gamma   90.00
#
_symmetry.space_group_name_H-M   'P 1'
#
loop_
_entity.id
_entity.type
_entity.pdbx_description
1 polymer ?
#
loop_
_entity_poly.entity_id
_entity_poly.type
_entity_poly.pdbx_seq_one_letter_code
_entity_poly.pdbx_strand_id
1 'polypeptide(L)'
;MPGSSPTMWGMASFTRAQESNPPADYAQSLEQVDPRLIACTLDEGSSTDRIDLLDVLYSLMEQALYPNATELSDDEHTEVAWALEDGAYAVTRLRHDSSLYRALFRRFDGNGRALTGVLSPSIIDELSGDLYALMTPEALARRSAGLLADQS
;
A
#
# COMPACT_ATOMS: atom_id res chain seq x y z
N MET A 1 -51.04 7.54 46.04
CA MET A 1 -50.74 8.75 45.26
C MET A 1 -49.50 8.48 44.42
N PRO A 2 -49.51 8.83 43.12
CA PRO A 2 -48.46 8.52 42.16
C PRO A 2 -47.37 9.60 42.15
N GLY A 3 -46.13 9.21 41.88
CA GLY A 3 -45.02 10.11 41.54
C GLY A 3 -44.59 9.84 40.11
N SER A 4 -44.84 10.82 39.24
CA SER A 4 -44.65 10.80 37.79
C SER A 4 -43.19 10.63 37.34
N SER A 5 -43.00 9.95 36.21
CA SER A 5 -41.78 10.03 35.38
C SER A 5 -41.59 11.45 34.80
N PRO A 6 -40.37 11.78 34.36
CA PRO A 6 -40.18 11.98 32.92
C PRO A 6 -38.89 11.38 32.32
N THR A 7 -38.98 11.22 31.01
CA THR A 7 -38.17 10.62 29.94
C THR A 7 -36.77 11.23 29.69
N MET A 8 -35.96 10.46 28.94
CA MET A 8 -34.77 10.84 28.13
C MET A 8 -33.50 11.08 28.97
N TRP A 9 -32.40 10.36 28.76
CA TRP A 9 -31.57 10.37 27.55
C TRP A 9 -31.11 8.97 27.14
N GLY A 10 -31.40 8.60 25.89
CA GLY A 10 -30.57 7.63 25.18
C GLY A 10 -29.24 8.29 24.84
N MET A 11 -28.13 7.65 25.19
CA MET A 11 -26.83 7.99 24.62
C MET A 11 -26.11 6.71 24.21
N ALA A 12 -26.11 6.56 22.89
CA ALA A 12 -25.06 5.96 22.07
C ALA A 12 -24.50 4.63 22.57
N SER A 13 -25.07 3.55 22.04
CA SER A 13 -24.27 2.42 21.63
C SER A 13 -23.06 2.95 20.86
N PHE A 14 -21.88 2.87 21.45
CA PHE A 14 -20.65 2.99 20.71
C PHE A 14 -20.63 1.83 19.74
N THR A 15 -21.11 2.07 18.51
CA THR A 15 -20.84 1.22 17.38
C THR A 15 -19.32 1.25 17.23
N ARG A 16 -18.64 0.27 17.83
CA ARG A 16 -17.27 -0.07 17.46
C ARG A 16 -17.31 -0.19 15.95
N ALA A 17 -16.71 0.79 15.26
CA ALA A 17 -16.54 0.74 13.82
C ALA A 17 -16.03 -0.66 13.53
N GLN A 18 -16.86 -1.42 12.82
CA GLN A 18 -16.57 -2.76 12.38
C GLN A 18 -15.26 -2.61 11.60
N GLU A 19 -14.16 -3.03 12.20
CA GLU A 19 -12.90 -3.22 11.47
C GLU A 19 -13.29 -4.12 10.32
N SER A 20 -13.37 -3.53 9.13
CA SER A 20 -13.71 -4.19 7.90
C SER A 20 -12.60 -5.18 7.65
N ASN A 21 -12.77 -6.38 8.18
CA ASN A 21 -11.88 -7.48 7.90
C ASN A 21 -11.91 -7.64 6.39
N PRO A 22 -10.79 -7.40 5.68
CA PRO A 22 -10.80 -7.45 4.24
C PRO A 22 -11.29 -8.83 3.78
N PRO A 23 -12.03 -8.93 2.66
CA PRO A 23 -12.46 -10.21 2.12
C PRO A 23 -11.27 -11.17 2.07
N ALA A 24 -11.46 -12.44 2.49
CA ALA A 24 -10.38 -13.43 2.53
C ALA A 24 -9.65 -13.59 1.18
N ASP A 25 -10.33 -13.27 0.06
CA ASP A 25 -9.75 -13.23 -1.29
C ASP A 25 -8.66 -12.17 -1.48
N TYR A 26 -8.66 -11.09 -0.69
CA TYR A 26 -7.65 -10.03 -0.79
C TYR A 26 -6.33 -10.50 -0.19
N ALA A 27 -6.37 -11.27 0.90
CA ALA A 27 -5.18 -11.82 1.54
C ALA A 27 -4.40 -12.79 0.61
N GLN A 28 -5.06 -13.43 -0.35
CA GLN A 28 -4.41 -14.27 -1.36
C GLN A 28 -3.77 -13.48 -2.51
N SER A 29 -4.15 -12.21 -2.66
CA SER A 29 -3.68 -11.33 -3.73
C SER A 29 -2.52 -10.41 -3.27
N LEU A 30 -2.32 -10.29 -1.96
CA LEU A 30 -1.37 -9.40 -1.33
C LEU A 30 -0.20 -10.19 -0.76
N GLU A 31 0.99 -9.89 -1.24
CA GLU A 31 2.24 -10.51 -0.81
C GLU A 31 3.09 -9.44 -0.11
N GLN A 32 3.48 -9.68 1.15
CA GLN A 32 4.43 -8.81 1.82
C GLN A 32 5.83 -9.05 1.25
N VAL A 33 6.44 -7.98 0.74
CA VAL A 33 7.84 -7.98 0.30
C VAL A 33 8.70 -7.65 1.52
N ASP A 34 9.67 -8.51 1.82
CA ASP A 34 10.62 -8.28 2.91
C ASP A 34 11.66 -7.23 2.47
N PRO A 35 11.73 -6.05 3.11
CA PRO A 35 12.73 -5.03 2.79
C PRO A 35 14.17 -5.53 2.95
N ARG A 36 14.41 -6.55 3.79
CA ARG A 36 15.75 -7.14 3.96
C ARG A 36 16.27 -7.85 2.70
N LEU A 37 15.40 -8.11 1.73
CA LEU A 37 15.81 -8.55 0.38
C LEU A 37 16.71 -7.50 -0.30
N ILE A 38 16.58 -6.20 0.02
CA ILE A 38 17.41 -5.11 -0.49
C ILE A 38 18.82 -5.19 0.09
N ALA A 39 18.95 -5.28 1.42
CA ALA A 39 20.23 -5.32 2.12
C ALA A 39 21.08 -6.52 1.63
N CYS A 40 20.47 -7.69 1.47
CA CYS A 40 21.16 -8.85 0.93
C CYS A 40 21.55 -8.68 -0.55
N THR A 41 20.75 -7.99 -1.37
CA THR A 41 21.04 -7.84 -2.82
C THR A 41 22.14 -6.80 -3.08
N LEU A 42 22.17 -5.71 -2.29
CA LEU A 42 23.25 -4.70 -2.32
C LEU A 42 24.60 -5.31 -1.91
N ASP A 43 24.62 -6.16 -0.89
CA ASP A 43 25.84 -6.83 -0.41
C ASP A 43 26.31 -8.00 -1.29
N GLU A 44 25.38 -8.76 -1.89
CA GLU A 44 25.71 -10.01 -2.59
C GLU A 44 26.05 -9.83 -4.08
N GLY A 45 25.82 -8.65 -4.67
CA GLY A 45 26.16 -8.34 -6.07
C GLY A 45 25.63 -9.37 -7.08
N SER A 46 24.48 -10.01 -6.81
CA SER A 46 24.02 -11.17 -7.60
C SER A 46 22.51 -11.27 -7.82
N SER A 47 22.19 -11.83 -9.00
CA SER A 47 20.87 -12.15 -9.61
C SER A 47 20.07 -10.97 -10.20
N THR A 48 19.90 -11.00 -11.52
CA THR A 48 19.12 -10.01 -12.32
C THR A 48 17.69 -9.84 -11.84
N ASP A 49 17.03 -10.93 -11.42
CA ASP A 49 15.63 -10.89 -10.99
C ASP A 49 15.45 -10.15 -9.64
N ARG A 50 16.55 -9.96 -8.89
CA ARG A 50 16.57 -9.15 -7.65
C ARG A 50 16.96 -7.69 -7.89
N ILE A 51 17.57 -7.38 -9.04
CA ILE A 51 17.91 -6.01 -9.45
C ILE A 51 16.63 -5.26 -9.83
N ASP A 52 15.72 -5.89 -10.59
CA ASP A 52 14.47 -5.24 -11.00
C ASP A 52 13.59 -4.84 -9.80
N LEU A 53 13.57 -5.68 -8.76
CA LEU A 53 12.86 -5.37 -7.51
C LEU A 53 13.55 -4.25 -6.72
N LEU A 54 14.88 -4.13 -6.80
CA LEU A 54 15.62 -3.05 -6.17
C LEU A 54 15.24 -1.69 -6.78
N ASP A 55 15.13 -1.59 -8.10
CA ASP A 55 14.72 -0.37 -8.79
C ASP A 55 13.31 0.07 -8.36
N VAL A 56 12.37 -0.88 -8.28
CA VAL A 56 11.01 -0.64 -7.78
C VAL A 56 11.02 -0.10 -6.33
N LEU A 57 11.82 -0.71 -5.46
CA LEU A 57 11.91 -0.32 -4.05
C LEU A 57 12.58 1.05 -3.92
N TYR A 58 13.59 1.34 -4.73
CA TYR A 58 14.23 2.65 -4.81
C TYR A 58 13.24 3.73 -5.22
N SER A 59 12.51 3.55 -6.33
CA SER A 59 11.46 4.49 -6.77
C SER A 59 10.36 4.70 -5.74
N LEU A 60 9.97 3.65 -4.99
CA LEU A 60 8.99 3.80 -3.91
C LEU A 60 9.51 4.68 -2.77
N MET A 61 10.77 4.52 -2.41
CA MET A 61 11.39 5.28 -1.33
C MET A 61 11.66 6.73 -1.75
N GLU A 62 12.06 6.97 -3.00
CA GLU A 62 12.13 8.30 -3.58
C GLU A 62 10.77 9.02 -3.49
N GLN A 63 9.68 8.38 -3.90
CA GLN A 63 8.33 8.97 -3.79
C GLN A 63 7.90 9.21 -2.35
N ALA A 64 8.35 8.38 -1.41
CA ALA A 64 7.99 8.51 0.00
C ALA A 64 8.72 9.66 0.68
N LEU A 65 10.02 9.82 0.44
CA LEU A 65 10.86 10.85 1.03
C LEU A 65 10.74 12.19 0.29
N TYR A 66 10.61 12.12 -1.03
CA TYR A 66 10.66 13.26 -1.94
C TYR A 66 9.47 13.29 -2.93
N PRO A 67 8.22 13.36 -2.45
CA PRO A 67 7.01 13.18 -3.27
C PRO A 67 6.80 14.23 -4.39
N ASN A 68 7.52 15.35 -4.34
CA ASN A 68 7.42 16.44 -5.32
C ASN A 68 8.73 16.69 -6.08
N ALA A 69 9.76 15.86 -5.85
CA ALA A 69 11.03 16.01 -6.55
C ALA A 69 10.92 15.43 -7.96
N THR A 70 11.45 16.17 -8.93
CA THR A 70 11.59 15.69 -10.31
C THR A 70 12.96 15.05 -10.57
N GLU A 71 13.95 15.40 -9.75
CA GLU A 71 15.32 14.91 -9.77
C GLU A 71 15.86 15.02 -8.34
N LEU A 72 16.68 14.05 -7.94
CA LEU A 72 17.34 14.04 -6.64
C LEU A 72 18.81 14.38 -6.82
N SER A 73 19.37 15.05 -5.82
CA SER A 73 20.81 15.25 -5.68
C SER A 73 21.50 13.97 -5.19
N ASP A 74 22.83 13.90 -5.33
CA ASP A 74 23.64 12.77 -4.84
C ASP A 74 23.44 12.52 -3.33
N ASP A 75 23.26 13.59 -2.54
CA ASP A 75 22.99 13.51 -1.11
C ASP A 75 21.60 12.91 -0.85
N GLU A 76 20.57 13.36 -1.58
CA GLU A 76 19.21 12.82 -1.46
C GLU A 76 19.15 11.35 -1.93
N HIS A 77 19.90 10.98 -2.98
CA HIS A 77 20.06 9.59 -3.41
C HIS A 77 20.73 8.72 -2.33
N THR A 78 21.67 9.29 -1.59
CA THR A 78 22.31 8.61 -0.44
C THR A 78 21.31 8.39 0.70
N GLU A 79 20.46 9.38 1.00
CA GLU A 79 19.43 9.24 2.01
C GLU A 79 18.39 8.18 1.65
N VAL A 80 17.99 8.09 0.37
CA VAL A 80 17.12 7.02 -0.13
C VAL A 80 17.77 5.65 0.11
N ALA A 81 19.06 5.50 -0.22
CA ALA A 81 19.79 4.26 0.01
C ALA A 81 19.82 3.86 1.50
N TRP A 82 20.11 4.81 2.40
CA TRP A 82 20.08 4.55 3.84
C TRP A 82 18.69 4.20 4.36
N ALA A 83 17.65 4.89 3.88
CA ALA A 83 16.28 4.59 4.25
C ALA A 83 15.90 3.17 3.83
N LEU A 84 16.36 2.72 2.67
CA LEU A 84 16.14 1.35 2.21
C LEU A 84 16.85 0.32 3.11
N GLU A 85 18.10 0.58 3.50
CA GLU A 85 18.90 -0.30 4.36
C GLU A 85 18.34 -0.48 5.77
N ASP A 86 17.77 0.58 6.37
CA ASP A 86 17.16 0.52 7.70
C ASP A 86 15.95 -0.45 7.75
N GLY A 87 15.30 -0.68 6.60
CA GLY A 87 14.24 -1.68 6.46
C GLY A 87 13.00 -1.42 7.32
N ALA A 88 12.84 -0.22 7.87
CA ALA A 88 11.76 0.15 8.79
C ALA A 88 10.41 0.44 8.11
N TYR A 89 10.18 -0.10 6.91
CA TYR A 89 8.99 0.11 6.10
C TYR A 89 8.40 -1.22 5.64
N ALA A 90 7.10 -1.21 5.34
CA ALA A 90 6.43 -2.37 4.79
C ALA A 90 6.13 -2.12 3.32
N VAL A 91 6.52 -3.06 2.46
CA VAL A 91 6.13 -3.07 1.06
C VAL A 91 5.19 -4.24 0.82
N THR A 92 4.07 -3.97 0.18
CA THR A 92 3.13 -5.01 -0.24
C THR A 92 3.02 -5.00 -1.75
N ARG A 93 3.21 -6.17 -2.35
CA ARG A 93 2.96 -6.47 -3.74
C ARG A 93 1.52 -6.94 -3.92
N LEU A 94 0.85 -6.36 -4.91
CA LEU A 94 -0.44 -6.78 -5.43
C LEU A 94 -0.22 -7.28 -6.86
N ARG A 95 -0.35 -8.60 -7.04
CA ARG A 95 -0.11 -9.24 -8.34
C ARG A 95 -1.09 -8.76 -9.40
N HIS A 96 -0.59 -8.46 -10.60
CA HIS A 96 -1.38 -7.96 -11.73
C HIS A 96 -2.45 -8.97 -12.21
N ASP A 97 -2.18 -10.26 -12.04
CA ASP A 97 -3.09 -11.33 -12.43
C ASP A 97 -4.19 -11.61 -11.39
N SER A 98 -4.11 -10.98 -10.22
CA SER A 98 -5.11 -11.13 -9.16
C SER A 98 -6.46 -10.51 -9.51
N SER A 99 -7.52 -11.08 -8.95
CA SER A 99 -8.89 -10.54 -9.08
C SER A 99 -9.00 -9.15 -8.46
N LEU A 100 -8.30 -8.90 -7.34
CA LEU A 100 -8.25 -7.61 -6.66
C LEU A 100 -7.60 -6.54 -7.54
N TYR A 101 -6.43 -6.83 -8.14
CA TYR A 101 -5.79 -5.89 -9.07
C TYR A 101 -6.71 -5.53 -10.22
N ARG A 102 -7.31 -6.53 -10.87
CA ARG A 102 -8.24 -6.31 -11.99
C ARG A 102 -9.47 -5.49 -11.58
N ALA A 103 -9.99 -5.68 -10.37
CA ALA A 103 -11.11 -4.91 -9.86
C ALA A 103 -10.73 -3.44 -9.64
N LEU A 104 -9.58 -3.18 -8.99
CA LEU A 104 -9.05 -1.84 -8.79
C LEU A 104 -8.73 -1.16 -10.12
N PHE A 105 -8.04 -1.85 -11.02
CA PHE A 105 -7.67 -1.31 -12.32
C PHE A 105 -8.91 -0.93 -13.15
N ARG A 106 -9.96 -1.76 -13.14
CA ARG A 106 -11.26 -1.41 -13.75
C ARG A 106 -11.96 -0.24 -13.06
N ARG A 107 -11.86 -0.12 -11.73
CA ARG A 107 -12.44 1.00 -10.95
C ARG A 107 -11.86 2.35 -11.38
N PHE A 108 -10.66 2.36 -11.94
CA PHE A 108 -9.99 3.52 -12.51
C PHE A 108 -9.96 3.52 -14.05
N ASP A 109 -10.86 2.77 -14.72
CA ASP A 109 -10.95 2.68 -16.19
C ASP A 109 -9.63 2.30 -16.88
N GLY A 110 -8.80 1.51 -16.22
CA GLY A 110 -7.47 1.14 -16.68
C GLY A 110 -6.39 2.23 -16.51
N ASN A 111 -6.69 3.30 -15.79
CA ASN A 111 -5.74 4.37 -15.51
C ASN A 111 -4.84 4.01 -14.32
N GLY A 112 -3.70 3.37 -14.62
CA GLY A 112 -2.69 3.01 -13.63
C GLY A 112 -2.19 4.21 -12.81
N ARG A 113 -2.05 5.39 -13.43
CA ARG A 113 -1.62 6.60 -12.73
C ARG A 113 -2.64 7.09 -11.70
N ALA A 114 -3.93 6.98 -12.01
CA ALA A 114 -4.98 7.31 -11.05
C ALA A 114 -4.98 6.32 -9.87
N LEU A 115 -4.80 5.02 -10.17
CA LEU A 115 -4.68 3.98 -9.17
C LEU A 115 -3.47 4.20 -8.23
N THR A 116 -2.28 4.44 -8.78
CA THR A 116 -1.08 4.69 -7.96
C THR A 116 -1.15 6.00 -7.20
N GLY A 117 -1.81 7.02 -7.77
CA GLY A 117 -2.08 8.28 -7.07
C GLY A 117 -2.92 8.09 -5.80
N VAL A 118 -3.99 7.29 -5.87
CA VAL A 118 -4.84 7.04 -4.68
C VAL A 118 -4.25 6.04 -3.71
N LEU A 119 -3.27 5.23 -4.11
CA LEU A 119 -2.55 4.27 -3.27
C LEU A 119 -1.14 4.75 -2.86
N SER A 120 -0.80 6.01 -3.14
CA SER A 120 0.52 6.59 -2.87
C SER A 120 0.96 6.42 -1.40
N PRO A 121 2.26 6.15 -1.15
CA PRO A 121 3.32 5.87 -2.13
C PRO A 121 3.16 4.48 -2.77
N SER A 122 3.09 4.44 -4.11
CA SER A 122 2.92 3.18 -4.85
C SER A 122 3.37 3.32 -6.31
N ILE A 123 3.79 2.21 -6.89
CA ILE A 123 4.24 2.12 -8.28
C ILE A 123 3.65 0.86 -8.94
N ILE A 124 3.39 0.93 -10.24
CA ILE A 124 3.16 -0.26 -11.05
C ILE A 124 4.48 -0.53 -11.76
N ASP A 125 5.07 -1.68 -11.47
CA ASP A 125 6.30 -2.12 -12.14
C ASP A 125 6.00 -2.39 -13.62
N GLU A 126 6.78 -1.80 -14.52
CA GLU A 126 6.57 -1.93 -15.97
C GLU A 126 6.90 -3.33 -16.49
N LEU A 127 7.80 -4.06 -15.80
CA LEU A 127 8.23 -5.40 -16.22
C LEU A 127 7.21 -6.47 -15.81
N SER A 128 6.84 -6.52 -14.53
CA SER A 128 5.87 -7.51 -14.03
C SER A 128 4.41 -7.08 -14.17
N GLY A 129 4.15 -5.78 -14.30
CA GLY A 129 2.80 -5.21 -14.23
C GLY A 129 2.21 -5.19 -12.82
N ASP A 130 2.94 -5.66 -11.82
CA ASP A 130 2.46 -5.74 -10.44
C ASP A 130 2.47 -4.37 -9.76
N LEU A 131 1.54 -4.16 -8.84
CA LEU A 131 1.50 -2.95 -8.04
C LEU A 131 2.25 -3.17 -6.73
N TYR A 132 3.20 -2.30 -6.43
CA TYR A 132 3.90 -2.26 -5.16
C TYR A 132 3.49 -1.01 -4.40
N ALA A 133 3.18 -1.16 -3.12
CA ALA A 133 2.75 -0.05 -2.27
C ALA A 133 3.52 -0.06 -0.95
N LEU A 134 3.95 1.13 -0.50
CA LEU A 134 4.65 1.33 0.76
C LEU A 134 3.68 1.33 1.95
N MET A 135 3.05 0.18 2.20
CA MET A 135 2.14 -0.05 3.31
C MET A 135 2.04 -1.55 3.63
N THR A 136 1.53 -1.89 4.82
CA THR A 136 1.30 -3.30 5.20
C THR A 136 0.14 -3.92 4.39
N PRO A 137 0.06 -5.26 4.30
CA PRO A 137 -1.04 -5.93 3.61
C PRO A 137 -2.41 -5.52 4.15
N GLU A 138 -2.55 -5.34 5.46
CA GLU A 138 -3.82 -4.93 6.09
C GLU A 138 -4.19 -3.50 5.72
N ALA A 139 -3.22 -2.60 5.67
CA ALA A 139 -3.44 -1.21 5.28
C ALA A 139 -3.86 -1.12 3.81
N LEU A 140 -3.18 -1.86 2.92
CA LEU A 140 -3.53 -1.94 1.51
C LEU A 140 -4.93 -2.52 1.34
N ALA A 141 -5.23 -3.63 2.01
CA ALA A 141 -6.53 -4.28 1.90
C ALA A 141 -7.68 -3.37 2.36
N ARG A 142 -7.52 -2.61 3.46
CA ARG A 142 -8.51 -1.63 3.91
C ARG A 142 -8.70 -0.51 2.90
N ARG A 143 -7.61 0.04 2.35
CA ARG A 143 -7.66 1.13 1.36
C ARG A 143 -8.33 0.66 0.07
N SER A 144 -7.95 -0.51 -0.43
CA SER A 144 -8.59 -1.15 -1.59
C SER A 144 -10.08 -1.42 -1.36
N ALA A 145 -10.46 -1.90 -0.17
CA ALA A 145 -11.87 -2.10 0.17
C ALA A 145 -12.65 -0.77 0.13
N GLY A 146 -12.10 0.32 0.66
CA GLY A 146 -12.72 1.65 0.60
C GLY A 146 -12.94 2.13 -0.83
N LEU A 147 -11.92 2.01 -1.69
CA LEU A 147 -11.99 2.43 -3.10
C LEU A 147 -13.06 1.67 -3.91
N LEU A 148 -13.30 0.41 -3.55
CA LEU A 148 -14.28 -0.46 -4.19
C LEU A 148 -15.69 -0.31 -3.57
N ALA A 149 -15.78 0.08 -2.29
CA ALA A 149 -17.04 0.26 -1.58
C ALA A 149 -17.75 1.60 -1.88
N ASP A 150 -17.00 2.63 -2.29
CA ASP A 150 -17.51 3.96 -2.74
C ASP A 150 -18.43 3.92 -3.99
N GLN A 151 -18.94 2.73 -4.34
CA GLN A 151 -19.94 2.47 -5.38
C GLN A 151 -21.28 1.97 -4.84
N SER A 152 -21.50 1.99 -3.52
CA SER A 152 -22.77 1.55 -2.90
C SER A 152 -23.74 2.70 -2.69
#